data_AF-A0A415RCN2-F1
#
_entry.id   AF-A0A415RCN2-F1
#
_cell.length_a   1.000
_cell.length_b   1.000
_cell.length_c   1.000
_cell.angle_alpha   90.00
_cell.angle_beta   90.00
_cell.angle_gamma   90.00
#
_symmetry.space_group_name_H-M   'P 1'
#
loop_
_entity.id
_entity.type
_entity.pdbx_description
1 polymer ?
#
loop_
_entity_poly.entity_id
_entity_poly.type
_entity_poly.pdbx_seq_one_letter_code
_entity_poly.pdbx_strand_id
1 'polypeptide(L)'
;MLTPLDIHNKEFKRSFRGYDEDEIDDFLDQVVNDYEKLFRENDKLKEELARAQQDNAQYQKLEKNLKDTLLVAQKTAEEVTTTAKQNAQELRDNTAKECQNMRREAELAARQMTADAEQKVRDAQAAYERLTGERSAFLCRVKAALESELAVLEDAMNHAPAETAAQAAAPAADEQAAAAPVQEG
;
A
#
# COMPACT_ATOMS: atom_id res chain seq x y z
N MET A 1 48.97 42.66 55.59
CA MET A 1 49.73 43.50 54.64
C MET A 1 49.56 44.94 55.07
N LEU A 2 50.56 45.78 54.82
CA LEU A 2 50.49 47.21 55.09
C LEU A 2 49.63 47.88 54.01
N THR A 3 48.78 48.81 54.42
CA THR A 3 48.06 49.71 53.51
C THR A 3 48.94 50.91 53.15
N PRO A 4 48.65 51.63 52.05
CA PRO A 4 49.32 52.89 51.76
C PRO A 4 49.27 53.86 52.95
N LEU A 5 48.17 53.86 53.70
CA LEU A 5 47.98 54.65 54.92
C LEU A 5 48.90 54.19 56.07
N ASP A 6 49.16 52.89 56.21
CA ASP A 6 50.09 52.34 57.22
C ASP A 6 51.56 52.69 56.90
N ILE A 7 51.89 52.86 55.61
CA ILE A 7 53.22 53.27 55.16
C ILE A 7 53.41 54.78 55.40
N HIS A 8 52.41 55.59 55.08
CA HIS A 8 52.44 57.04 55.30
C HIS A 8 52.51 57.42 56.79
N ASN A 9 51.80 56.70 57.67
CA ASN A 9 51.79 56.96 59.11
C ASN A 9 52.97 56.31 59.87
N LYS A 10 54.01 55.83 59.16
CA LYS A 10 55.07 55.05 59.77
C LYS A 10 56.14 55.95 60.41
N GLU A 11 56.20 55.96 61.74
CA GLU A 11 57.29 56.64 62.45
C GLU A 11 58.52 55.73 62.65
N PHE A 12 59.71 56.30 62.42
CA PHE A 12 61.00 55.64 62.63
C PHE A 12 61.72 56.21 63.87
N LYS A 13 62.50 55.37 64.57
CA LYS A 13 63.28 55.79 65.74
C LYS A 13 64.62 56.40 65.29
N ARG A 14 64.97 57.58 65.83
CA ARG A 14 66.26 58.23 65.59
C ARG A 14 67.43 57.47 66.26
N SER A 15 68.57 57.39 65.57
CA SER A 15 69.81 56.74 66.04
C SER A 15 71.02 57.61 65.68
N PHE A 16 72.12 57.51 66.43
CA PHE A 16 73.31 58.39 66.34
C PHE A 16 74.05 58.33 64.98
N ARG A 17 73.65 57.44 64.06
CA ARG A 17 74.09 57.33 62.65
C ARG A 17 72.95 56.74 61.80
N GLY A 18 71.88 57.51 61.62
CA GLY A 18 70.70 57.12 60.83
C GLY A 18 70.75 57.59 59.38
N TYR A 19 69.79 57.11 58.58
CA TYR A 19 69.49 57.68 57.27
C TYR A 19 68.87 59.08 57.41
N ASP A 20 68.95 59.88 56.34
CA ASP A 20 68.34 61.21 56.30
C ASP A 20 66.81 61.09 56.30
N GLU A 21 66.13 61.85 57.15
CA GLU A 21 64.66 61.80 57.27
C GLU A 21 63.98 62.35 56.02
N ASP A 22 64.51 63.42 55.42
CA ASP A 22 63.90 64.03 54.23
C ASP A 22 63.99 63.07 53.01
N GLU A 23 65.11 62.36 52.87
CA GLU A 23 65.29 61.35 51.81
C GLU A 23 64.40 60.10 52.04
N ILE A 24 64.18 59.71 53.30
CA ILE A 24 63.26 58.63 53.65
C ILE A 24 61.82 59.03 53.34
N ASP A 25 61.40 60.24 53.69
CA ASP A 25 60.03 60.72 53.47
C ASP A 25 59.72 60.83 51.97
N ASP A 26 60.63 61.40 51.17
CA ASP A 26 60.50 61.45 49.69
C ASP A 26 60.38 60.04 49.07
N PHE A 27 61.14 59.07 49.59
CA PHE A 27 61.04 57.68 49.14
C PHE A 27 59.72 57.03 49.58
N LEU A 28 59.27 57.27 50.81
CA LEU A 28 58.00 56.74 51.32
C LEU A 28 56.81 57.29 50.54
N ASP A 29 56.83 58.57 50.13
CA ASP A 29 55.79 59.15 49.28
C ASP A 29 55.72 58.49 47.90
N GLN A 30 56.87 58.14 47.30
CA GLN A 30 56.91 57.35 46.07
C GLN A 30 56.35 55.94 46.28
N VAL A 31 56.76 55.28 47.37
CA VAL A 31 56.26 53.94 47.73
C VAL A 31 54.76 53.95 47.95
N VAL A 32 54.22 54.93 48.69
CA VAL A 32 52.77 55.09 48.94
C VAL A 32 52.01 55.24 47.63
N ASN A 33 52.46 56.13 46.74
CA ASN A 33 51.83 56.35 45.44
C ASN A 33 51.80 55.09 44.57
N ASP A 34 52.89 54.34 44.52
CA ASP A 34 52.95 53.12 43.72
C ASP A 34 52.15 51.98 44.39
N TYR A 35 52.10 51.92 45.73
CA TYR A 35 51.24 50.99 46.44
C TYR A 35 49.75 51.26 46.20
N GLU A 36 49.34 52.54 46.16
CA GLU A 36 47.96 52.92 45.81
C GLU A 36 47.60 52.51 44.38
N LYS A 37 48.49 52.76 43.41
CA LYS A 37 48.29 52.30 42.02
C LYS A 37 48.14 50.80 41.97
N LEU A 38 49.02 50.06 42.65
CA LEU A 38 49.01 48.60 42.69
C LEU A 38 47.68 48.08 43.29
N PHE A 39 47.18 48.72 44.34
CA PHE A 39 45.89 48.37 44.94
C PHE A 39 44.72 48.59 43.97
N ARG A 40 44.66 49.77 43.33
CA ARG A 40 43.61 50.08 42.34
C ARG A 40 43.64 49.10 41.16
N GLU A 41 44.84 48.79 40.67
CA GLU A 41 45.01 47.85 39.57
C GLU A 41 44.64 46.42 40.00
N ASN A 42 44.98 46.01 41.22
CA ASN A 42 44.59 44.71 41.77
C ASN A 42 43.07 44.58 41.93
N ASP A 43 42.40 45.62 42.42
CA ASP A 43 40.94 45.63 42.56
C ASP A 43 40.26 45.59 41.19
N LYS A 44 40.76 46.36 40.22
CA LYS A 44 40.29 46.31 38.83
C LYS A 44 40.45 44.91 38.22
N LEU A 45 41.63 44.30 38.38
CA LEU A 45 41.90 42.94 37.88
C LEU A 45 41.00 41.89 38.56
N LYS A 46 40.71 42.05 39.86
CA LYS A 46 39.76 41.17 40.56
C LYS A 46 38.34 41.31 40.02
N GLU A 47 37.89 42.53 39.74
CA GLU A 47 36.57 42.77 39.13
C GLU A 47 36.49 42.17 37.71
N GLU A 48 37.52 42.38 36.89
CA GLU A 48 37.61 41.78 35.55
C GLU A 48 37.62 40.25 35.60
N LEU A 49 38.38 39.67 36.53
CA LEU A 49 38.43 38.23 36.75
C LEU A 49 37.05 37.68 37.17
N ALA A 50 36.38 38.35 38.12
CA ALA A 50 35.06 37.95 38.58
C ALA A 50 34.03 37.98 37.45
N ARG A 51 34.06 39.04 36.61
CA ARG A 51 33.20 39.14 35.42
C ARG A 51 33.51 38.02 34.42
N ALA A 52 34.78 37.80 34.10
CA ALA A 52 35.20 36.76 33.16
C ALA A 52 34.80 35.34 33.64
N GLN A 53 34.90 35.07 34.94
CA GLN A 53 34.46 33.82 35.54
C GLN A 53 32.94 33.64 35.45
N GLN A 54 32.17 34.70 35.70
CA GLN A 54 30.71 34.68 35.55
C GLN A 54 30.30 34.40 34.10
N ASP A 55 30.92 35.09 33.13
CA ASP A 55 30.63 34.88 31.71
C ASP A 55 30.99 33.46 31.28
N ASN A 56 32.13 32.93 31.73
CA ASN A 56 32.53 31.55 31.45
C ASN A 56 31.51 30.55 31.99
N ALA A 57 31.03 30.74 33.22
CA ALA A 57 30.00 29.89 33.80
C ALA A 57 28.68 29.95 33.01
N GLN A 58 28.31 31.12 32.48
CA GLN A 58 27.15 31.25 31.59
C GLN A 58 27.37 30.51 30.26
N TYR A 59 28.54 30.65 29.65
CA TYR A 59 28.86 29.94 28.40
C TYR A 59 28.84 28.43 28.57
N GLN A 60 29.40 27.90 29.67
CA GLN A 60 29.35 26.46 29.98
C GLN A 60 27.91 25.97 30.14
N LYS A 61 27.04 26.75 30.80
CA LYS A 61 25.63 26.42 30.94
C LYS A 61 24.90 26.43 29.59
N LEU A 62 25.18 27.42 28.75
CA LEU A 62 24.61 27.51 27.40
C LEU A 62 25.07 26.32 26.53
N GLU A 63 26.37 26.00 26.57
CA GLU A 63 26.94 24.87 25.84
C GLU A 63 26.27 23.55 26.26
N LYS A 64 26.08 23.35 27.57
CA LYS A 64 25.37 22.17 28.10
C LYS A 64 23.94 22.10 27.58
N ASN A 65 23.18 23.19 27.69
CA ASN A 65 21.81 23.24 27.19
C ASN A 65 21.73 22.96 25.68
N LEU A 66 22.69 23.48 24.91
CA LEU A 66 22.76 23.26 23.46
C LEU A 66 23.03 21.78 23.14
N LYS A 67 23.98 21.14 23.85
CA LYS A 67 24.26 19.71 23.72
C LYS A 67 23.05 18.86 24.07
N ASP A 68 22.37 19.18 25.18
CA ASP A 68 21.16 18.47 25.60
C ASP A 68 20.04 18.61 24.56
N THR A 69 19.85 19.82 24.02
CA THR A 69 18.85 20.07 22.95
C THR A 69 19.20 19.32 21.67
N LEU A 70 20.47 19.31 21.27
CA LEU A 70 20.95 18.56 20.11
C LEU A 70 20.72 17.05 20.27
N LEU A 71 21.00 16.52 21.46
CA LEU A 71 20.79 15.11 21.75
C LEU A 71 19.31 14.74 21.70
N VAL A 72 18.43 15.56 22.27
CA VAL A 72 16.98 15.36 22.18
C VAL A 72 16.51 15.43 20.74
N ALA A 73 16.93 16.44 19.97
CA ALA A 73 16.57 16.55 18.56
C ALA A 73 17.03 15.34 17.73
N GLN A 74 18.27 14.86 17.96
CA GLN A 74 18.79 13.66 17.31
C GLN A 74 17.95 12.43 17.69
N LYS A 75 17.70 12.22 18.98
CA LYS A 75 16.91 11.08 19.46
C LYS A 75 15.49 11.11 18.89
N THR A 76 14.84 12.27 18.87
CA THR A 76 13.51 12.43 18.26
C THR A 76 13.54 12.14 16.76
N ALA A 77 14.57 12.57 16.03
CA ALA A 77 14.71 12.24 14.61
C ALA A 77 14.89 10.73 14.39
N GLU A 78 15.71 10.07 15.22
CA GLU A 78 15.89 8.62 15.21
C GLU A 78 14.61 7.86 15.55
N GLU A 79 13.85 8.32 16.55
CA GLU A 79 12.56 7.75 16.92
C GLU A 79 11.54 7.89 15.77
N VAL A 80 11.39 9.09 15.20
CA VAL A 80 10.48 9.33 14.06
C VAL A 80 10.82 8.45 12.87
N THR A 81 12.10 8.35 12.51
CA THR A 81 12.54 7.50 11.39
C THR A 81 12.34 6.01 11.69
N THR A 82 12.54 5.58 12.92
CA THR A 82 12.32 4.18 13.34
C THR A 82 10.83 3.83 13.33
N THR A 83 9.98 4.67 13.90
CA THR A 83 8.52 4.48 13.88
C THR A 83 7.98 4.52 12.45
N ALA A 84 8.44 5.44 11.61
CA ALA A 84 8.03 5.48 10.21
C ALA A 84 8.42 4.19 9.46
N LYS A 85 9.62 3.64 9.72
CA LYS A 85 10.06 2.36 9.14
C LYS A 85 9.22 1.19 9.64
N GLN A 86 8.91 1.12 10.93
CA GLN A 86 8.07 0.08 11.52
C GLN A 86 6.65 0.13 10.93
N ASN A 87 6.02 1.30 10.92
CA ASN A 87 4.69 1.48 10.35
C ASN A 87 4.66 1.13 8.85
N ALA A 88 5.69 1.53 8.09
CA ALA A 88 5.79 1.16 6.68
C ALA A 88 5.97 -0.36 6.47
N GLN A 89 6.70 -1.03 7.37
CA GLN A 89 6.86 -2.48 7.32
C GLN A 89 5.55 -3.20 7.66
N GLU A 90 4.86 -2.79 8.72
CA GLU A 90 3.55 -3.32 9.09
C GLU A 90 2.52 -3.13 7.97
N LEU A 91 2.50 -1.96 7.34
CA LEU A 91 1.63 -1.69 6.20
C LEU A 91 1.94 -2.65 5.03
N ARG A 92 3.22 -2.84 4.69
CA ARG A 92 3.62 -3.80 3.64
C ARG A 92 3.17 -5.21 3.96
N ASP A 93 3.38 -5.65 5.20
CA ASP A 93 3.05 -7.01 5.62
C ASP A 93 1.53 -7.24 5.63
N ASN A 94 0.75 -6.25 6.08
CA ASN A 94 -0.70 -6.30 6.06
C ASN A 94 -1.25 -6.29 4.63
N THR A 95 -0.79 -5.38 3.77
CA THR A 95 -1.19 -5.33 2.36
C THR A 95 -0.79 -6.61 1.63
N ALA A 96 0.38 -7.19 1.92
CA ALA A 96 0.80 -8.46 1.33
C ALA A 96 -0.17 -9.61 1.70
N LYS A 97 -0.59 -9.68 2.96
CA LYS A 97 -1.59 -10.67 3.43
C LYS A 97 -2.95 -10.47 2.76
N GLU A 98 -3.42 -9.22 2.69
CA GLU A 98 -4.69 -8.88 2.03
C GLU A 98 -4.66 -9.25 0.54
N CYS A 99 -3.61 -8.89 -0.18
CA CYS A 99 -3.41 -9.27 -1.57
C CYS A 99 -3.37 -10.80 -1.75
N GLN A 100 -2.70 -11.52 -0.83
CA GLN A 100 -2.66 -12.98 -0.87
C GLN A 100 -4.05 -13.60 -0.66
N ASN A 101 -4.83 -13.07 0.28
CA ASN A 101 -6.20 -13.52 0.53
C ASN A 101 -7.08 -13.26 -0.69
N MET A 102 -7.04 -12.04 -1.23
CA MET A 102 -7.81 -11.67 -2.43
C MET A 102 -7.45 -12.54 -3.63
N ARG A 103 -6.15 -12.84 -3.83
CA ARG A 103 -5.71 -13.76 -4.89
C ARG A 103 -6.27 -15.17 -4.67
N ARG A 104 -6.22 -15.68 -3.44
CA ARG A 104 -6.75 -17.00 -3.10
C ARG A 104 -8.26 -17.09 -3.31
N GLU A 105 -9.00 -16.06 -2.94
CA GLU A 105 -10.45 -15.97 -3.16
C GLU A 105 -10.78 -15.95 -4.66
N ALA A 106 -10.06 -15.13 -5.43
CA ALA A 106 -10.22 -15.07 -6.89
C ALA A 106 -9.89 -16.41 -7.56
N GLU A 107 -8.82 -17.10 -7.12
CA GLU A 107 -8.46 -18.44 -7.61
C GLU A 107 -9.56 -19.46 -7.29
N LEU A 108 -10.14 -19.41 -6.08
CA LEU A 108 -11.22 -20.32 -5.69
C LEU A 108 -12.48 -20.07 -6.52
N ALA A 109 -12.88 -18.81 -6.68
CA ALA A 109 -14.03 -18.42 -7.48
C ALA A 109 -13.85 -18.83 -8.96
N ALA A 110 -12.67 -18.59 -9.54
CA ALA A 110 -12.35 -19.02 -10.89
C ALA A 110 -12.45 -20.56 -11.05
N ARG A 111 -11.93 -21.32 -10.07
CA ARG A 111 -12.05 -22.79 -10.08
C ARG A 111 -13.51 -23.25 -10.02
N GLN A 112 -14.33 -22.62 -9.19
CA GLN A 112 -15.76 -22.93 -9.09
C GLN A 112 -16.47 -22.63 -10.41
N MET A 113 -16.22 -21.47 -11.02
CA MET A 113 -16.79 -21.11 -12.32
C MET A 113 -16.41 -22.11 -13.43
N THR A 114 -15.16 -22.56 -13.46
CA THR A 114 -14.72 -23.57 -14.41
C THR A 114 -15.40 -24.92 -14.16
N ALA A 115 -15.49 -25.35 -12.90
CA ALA A 115 -16.16 -26.61 -12.54
C ALA A 115 -17.65 -26.60 -12.92
N ASP A 116 -18.34 -25.48 -12.67
CA ASP A 116 -19.75 -25.30 -13.05
C ASP A 116 -19.93 -25.30 -14.57
N ALA A 117 -19.02 -24.66 -15.30
CA ALA A 117 -19.03 -24.65 -16.76
C ALA A 117 -18.80 -26.04 -17.33
N GLU A 118 -17.82 -26.78 -16.81
CA GLU A 118 -17.56 -28.18 -17.18
C GLU A 118 -18.78 -29.07 -16.90
N GLN A 119 -19.44 -28.89 -15.76
CA GLN A 119 -20.63 -29.65 -15.44
C GLN A 119 -21.78 -29.38 -16.43
N LYS A 120 -22.03 -28.11 -16.76
CA LYS A 120 -23.03 -27.75 -17.77
C LYS A 120 -22.72 -28.34 -19.14
N VAL A 121 -21.44 -28.37 -19.53
CA VAL A 121 -21.00 -29.00 -20.79
C VAL A 121 -21.27 -30.50 -20.75
N ARG A 122 -20.92 -31.18 -19.65
CA ARG A 122 -21.22 -32.63 -19.47
C ARG A 122 -22.72 -32.91 -19.55
N ASP A 123 -23.53 -32.11 -18.87
CA ASP A 123 -24.99 -32.27 -18.87
C ASP A 123 -25.59 -32.05 -20.27
N ALA A 124 -25.11 -31.05 -21.00
CA ALA A 124 -25.52 -30.77 -22.37
C ALA A 124 -25.12 -31.90 -23.34
N GLN A 125 -23.91 -32.46 -23.20
CA GLN A 125 -23.45 -33.61 -23.98
C GLN A 125 -24.33 -34.85 -23.73
N ALA A 126 -24.61 -35.16 -22.46
CA ALA A 126 -25.47 -36.29 -22.09
C ALA A 126 -26.90 -36.12 -22.65
N ALA A 127 -27.45 -34.90 -22.59
CA ALA A 127 -28.75 -34.61 -23.18
C ALA A 127 -28.75 -34.76 -24.72
N TYR A 128 -27.67 -34.33 -25.39
CA TYR A 128 -27.52 -34.47 -26.83
C TYR A 128 -27.42 -35.94 -27.26
N GLU A 129 -26.64 -36.76 -26.55
CA GLU A 129 -26.52 -38.20 -26.80
C GLU A 129 -27.86 -38.90 -26.63
N ARG A 130 -28.59 -38.57 -25.56
CA ARG A 130 -29.94 -39.09 -25.31
C ARG A 130 -30.90 -38.76 -26.46
N LEU A 131 -30.96 -37.50 -26.88
CA LEU A 131 -31.86 -37.07 -27.96
C LEU A 131 -31.48 -37.73 -29.30
N THR A 132 -30.19 -37.90 -29.56
CA THR A 132 -29.70 -38.59 -30.75
C THR A 132 -30.08 -40.08 -30.74
N GLY A 133 -29.99 -40.73 -29.56
CA GLY A 133 -30.45 -42.10 -29.35
C GLY A 133 -31.96 -42.25 -29.55
N GLU A 134 -32.75 -41.36 -28.96
CA GLU A 134 -34.22 -41.32 -29.12
C GLU A 134 -34.61 -41.11 -30.59
N ARG A 135 -33.91 -40.23 -31.32
CA ARG A 135 -34.09 -40.02 -32.77
C ARG A 135 -33.82 -41.31 -33.55
N SER A 136 -32.69 -41.97 -33.31
CA SER A 136 -32.33 -43.22 -33.98
C SER A 136 -33.38 -44.31 -33.74
N ALA A 137 -33.78 -44.50 -32.48
CA ALA A 137 -34.81 -45.46 -32.10
C ALA A 137 -36.19 -45.14 -32.72
N PHE A 138 -36.54 -43.86 -32.86
CA PHE A 138 -37.75 -43.45 -33.56
C PHE A 138 -37.69 -43.79 -35.05
N LEU A 139 -36.60 -43.45 -35.74
CA LEU A 139 -36.41 -43.78 -37.16
C LEU A 139 -36.47 -45.29 -37.41
N CYS A 140 -35.83 -46.10 -36.56
CA CYS A 140 -35.91 -47.56 -36.65
C CYS A 140 -37.35 -48.08 -36.47
N ARG A 141 -38.11 -47.53 -35.51
CA ARG A 141 -39.52 -47.91 -35.29
C ARG A 141 -40.40 -47.55 -36.48
N VAL A 142 -40.26 -46.35 -37.03
CA VAL A 142 -41.02 -45.91 -38.21
C VAL A 142 -40.67 -46.77 -39.42
N LYS A 143 -39.38 -47.03 -39.65
CA LYS A 143 -38.92 -47.91 -40.74
C LYS A 143 -39.54 -49.31 -40.63
N ALA A 144 -39.45 -49.94 -39.45
CA ALA A 144 -40.00 -51.28 -39.22
C ALA A 144 -41.53 -51.33 -39.40
N ALA A 145 -42.24 -50.28 -38.98
CA ALA A 145 -43.69 -50.19 -39.20
C ALA A 145 -44.03 -50.10 -40.69
N LEU A 146 -43.34 -49.25 -41.46
CA LEU A 146 -43.55 -49.13 -42.90
C LEU A 146 -43.19 -50.40 -43.66
N GLU A 147 -42.09 -51.07 -43.31
CA GLU A 147 -41.70 -52.36 -43.89
C GLU A 147 -42.75 -53.45 -43.60
N SER A 148 -43.33 -53.45 -42.39
CA SER A 148 -44.44 -54.34 -42.05
C SER A 148 -45.68 -54.09 -42.90
N GLU A 149 -46.09 -52.82 -43.08
CA GLU A 149 -47.25 -52.47 -43.91
C GLU A 149 -47.02 -52.81 -45.39
N LEU A 150 -45.81 -52.58 -45.91
CA LEU A 150 -45.43 -52.98 -47.26
C LEU A 150 -45.50 -54.50 -47.45
N ALA A 151 -45.01 -55.29 -46.47
CA ALA A 151 -45.09 -56.74 -46.54
C ALA A 151 -46.54 -57.25 -46.60
N VAL A 152 -47.46 -56.62 -45.86
CA VAL A 152 -48.90 -56.93 -45.91
C VAL A 152 -49.49 -56.60 -47.28
N LEU A 153 -49.11 -55.47 -47.88
CA LEU A 153 -49.57 -55.10 -49.24
C LEU A 153 -49.01 -56.03 -50.31
N GLU A 154 -47.74 -56.40 -50.24
CA GLU A 154 -47.12 -57.37 -51.15
C GLU A 154 -47.82 -58.74 -51.06
N ASP A 155 -48.14 -59.21 -49.84
CA ASP A 155 -48.89 -60.44 -49.65
C ASP A 155 -50.31 -60.35 -50.24
N ALA A 156 -51.03 -59.25 -50.00
CA ALA A 156 -52.35 -59.00 -50.57
C ALA A 156 -52.34 -58.92 -52.11
N MET A 157 -51.30 -58.32 -52.70
CA MET A 157 -51.12 -58.28 -54.16
C MET A 157 -50.80 -59.65 -54.75
N ASN A 158 -49.99 -60.46 -54.07
CA ASN A 158 -49.66 -61.82 -54.50
C ASN A 158 -50.85 -62.80 -54.38
N HIS A 159 -51.82 -62.48 -53.52
CA HIS A 159 -53.04 -63.27 -53.30
C HIS A 159 -54.28 -62.67 -53.97
N ALA A 160 -54.13 -61.61 -54.79
CA ALA A 160 -55.23 -61.03 -55.55
C ALA A 160 -55.63 -61.97 -56.71
N PRO A 161 -56.91 -62.38 -56.83
CA PRO A 161 -57.35 -63.21 -57.94
C PRO A 161 -57.26 -62.41 -59.25
N ALA A 162 -56.57 -62.98 -60.24
CA ALA A 162 -56.67 -62.51 -61.62
C ALA A 162 -58.08 -62.83 -62.12
N GLU A 163 -59.01 -61.86 -62.10
CA GLU A 163 -60.09 -61.71 -63.07
C GLU A 163 -61.06 -60.57 -62.72
N THR A 164 -61.10 -59.57 -63.60
CA THR A 164 -62.37 -59.08 -64.14
C THR A 164 -62.10 -58.53 -65.53
N ALA A 165 -61.95 -59.45 -66.47
CA ALA A 165 -62.17 -59.14 -67.87
C ALA A 165 -63.68 -59.07 -68.14
N ALA A 166 -64.09 -57.98 -68.79
CA ALA A 166 -65.26 -57.89 -69.67
C ALA A 166 -66.67 -58.06 -69.07
N GLN A 167 -67.44 -56.95 -69.00
CA GLN A 167 -68.62 -56.73 -69.86
C GLN A 167 -69.36 -55.43 -69.49
N ALA A 168 -69.11 -54.38 -70.28
CA ALA A 168 -70.09 -53.36 -70.63
C ALA A 168 -69.66 -52.73 -71.97
N ALA A 169 -69.94 -53.44 -73.06
CA ALA A 169 -69.96 -52.92 -74.43
C ALA A 169 -71.36 -52.27 -74.65
N ALA A 170 -71.64 -51.25 -75.45
CA ALA A 170 -70.99 -50.63 -76.62
C ALA A 170 -71.67 -49.24 -76.87
N PRO A 171 -71.72 -48.64 -78.09
CA PRO A 171 -70.79 -47.61 -78.54
C PRO A 171 -71.46 -46.29 -79.05
N ALA A 172 -70.58 -45.37 -79.45
CA ALA A 172 -70.71 -44.39 -80.54
C ALA A 172 -71.52 -43.08 -80.35
N ALA A 173 -70.75 -41.99 -80.49
CA ALA A 173 -70.98 -40.86 -81.39
C ALA A 173 -71.90 -39.70 -80.98
N ASP A 174 -71.21 -38.56 -80.88
CA ASP A 174 -71.49 -37.27 -81.51
C ASP A 174 -72.28 -36.18 -80.78
N GLU A 175 -71.79 -34.98 -81.07
CA GLU A 175 -72.48 -33.70 -81.13
C GLU A 175 -72.51 -32.76 -79.89
N GLN A 176 -71.52 -31.86 -79.90
CA GLN A 176 -71.62 -30.39 -79.79
C GLN A 176 -71.98 -29.67 -78.47
N ALA A 177 -71.47 -28.43 -78.47
CA ALA A 177 -71.86 -27.24 -77.73
C ALA A 177 -71.18 -27.07 -76.36
N ALA A 178 -70.09 -26.29 -76.28
CA ALA A 178 -70.03 -24.82 -76.32
C ALA A 178 -70.32 -24.17 -74.96
N ALA A 179 -69.54 -23.10 -74.72
CA ALA A 179 -69.68 -22.08 -73.69
C ALA A 179 -69.18 -22.41 -72.27
N ALA A 180 -67.95 -21.93 -72.02
CA ALA A 180 -67.54 -21.35 -70.75
C ALA A 180 -68.39 -20.06 -70.43
N PRO A 181 -68.14 -19.24 -69.38
CA PRO A 181 -67.11 -19.31 -68.34
C PRO A 181 -67.54 -18.80 -66.92
N VAL A 182 -66.56 -18.75 -66.00
CA VAL A 182 -66.36 -17.86 -64.80
C VAL A 182 -67.37 -17.82 -63.65
N GLN A 183 -66.87 -17.99 -62.40
CA GLN A 183 -66.84 -17.02 -61.26
C GLN A 183 -66.66 -17.78 -59.93
N GLU A 184 -65.51 -17.64 -59.27
CA GLU A 184 -65.15 -16.63 -58.22
C GLU A 184 -65.59 -17.05 -56.81
N GLY A 185 -64.64 -16.97 -55.89
CA GLY A 185 -64.75 -17.26 -54.46
C GLY A 185 -63.40 -17.50 -53.83
#